data_AF-A0A418V4M6-F1
#
_entry.id   AF-A0A418V4M6-F1
#
_cell.length_a   1.000
_cell.length_b   1.000
_cell.length_c   1.000
_cell.angle_alpha   90.00
_cell.angle_beta   90.00
_cell.angle_gamma   90.00
#
_symmetry.space_group_name_H-M   'P 1'
#
loop_
_entity.id
_entity.type
_entity.pdbx_description
1 polymer ?
#
loop_
_entity_poly.entity_id
_entity_poly.type
_entity_poly.pdbx_seq_one_letter_code
_entity_poly.pdbx_strand_id
1 'polypeptide(L)'
;MVLAAFFLALPAVGQAACPDRPPCKGCGCKGGPGYRAPDGHCVGFKELDKVCGNPPSRCVFENAPGTGENRECALAPRSNRPAGAAPQAAPVEPTD
;
A
#
# COMPACT_ATOMS: atom_id res chain seq x y z
N MET A 1 -57.62 17.93 -10.69
CA MET A 1 -56.23 18.34 -10.37
C MET A 1 -55.40 17.07 -10.23
N VAL A 2 -54.44 16.85 -11.13
CA VAL A 2 -53.62 15.62 -11.17
C VAL A 2 -52.24 15.97 -10.59
N LEU A 3 -51.88 15.38 -9.45
CA LEU A 3 -50.54 15.48 -8.88
C LEU A 3 -49.63 14.49 -9.62
N ALA A 4 -48.70 14.98 -10.44
CA ALA A 4 -47.65 14.16 -11.04
C ALA A 4 -46.41 14.16 -10.13
N ALA A 5 -46.15 13.02 -9.48
CA ALA A 5 -44.92 12.82 -8.72
C ALA A 5 -43.77 12.47 -9.67
N PHE A 6 -42.88 13.43 -9.93
CA PHE A 6 -41.62 13.21 -10.63
C PHE A 6 -40.63 12.53 -9.68
N PHE A 7 -40.51 11.21 -9.78
CA PHE A 7 -39.42 10.46 -9.17
C PHE A 7 -38.13 10.72 -9.95
N LEU A 8 -37.31 11.64 -9.46
CA LEU A 8 -35.94 11.86 -9.93
C LEU A 8 -35.08 10.66 -9.54
N ALA A 9 -34.78 9.79 -10.51
CA ALA A 9 -33.81 8.73 -10.36
C ALA A 9 -32.40 9.33 -10.29
N LEU A 10 -31.77 9.29 -9.11
CA LEU A 10 -30.34 9.61 -8.97
C LEU A 10 -29.49 8.50 -9.61
N PRO A 11 -28.50 8.82 -10.45
CA PRO A 11 -27.59 7.81 -10.95
C PRO A 11 -26.67 7.35 -9.80
N ALA A 12 -26.68 6.06 -9.51
CA ALA A 12 -25.71 5.44 -8.63
C ALA A 12 -24.34 5.48 -9.32
N VAL A 13 -23.43 6.31 -8.82
CA VAL A 13 -22.04 6.39 -9.30
C VAL A 13 -21.30 5.15 -8.79
N GLY A 14 -21.38 4.05 -9.56
CA GLY A 14 -20.81 2.75 -9.22
C GLY A 14 -19.34 2.65 -9.60
N GLN A 15 -18.52 2.31 -8.60
CA GLN A 15 -17.12 1.84 -8.58
C GLN A 15 -16.32 1.93 -9.89
N ALA A 16 -15.34 2.85 -9.94
CA ALA A 16 -14.26 2.77 -10.91
C ALA A 16 -13.46 1.47 -10.72
N ALA A 17 -13.28 0.70 -11.79
CA ALA A 17 -12.43 -0.50 -11.77
C ALA A 17 -10.96 -0.09 -11.62
N CYS A 18 -10.29 -0.56 -10.57
CA CYS A 18 -8.85 -0.33 -10.42
C CYS A 18 -8.10 -1.05 -11.56
N PRO A 19 -7.10 -0.41 -12.19
CA PRO A 19 -6.31 -1.07 -13.21
C PRO A 19 -5.64 -2.32 -12.64
N ASP A 20 -5.61 -3.39 -13.43
CA ASP A 20 -4.90 -4.62 -13.08
C ASP A 20 -3.40 -4.29 -12.97
N ARG A 21 -2.82 -4.56 -11.80
CA ARG A 21 -1.39 -4.37 -11.57
C ARG A 21 -0.74 -5.75 -11.54
N PRO A 22 0.37 -5.96 -12.27
CA PRO A 22 1.05 -7.24 -12.28
C PRO A 22 1.42 -7.65 -10.84
N PRO A 23 1.44 -8.96 -10.56
CA PRO A 23 1.72 -9.46 -9.23
C PRO A 23 3.11 -9.01 -8.78
N CYS A 24 3.12 -8.28 -7.68
CA CYS A 24 4.30 -7.81 -6.96
C CYS A 24 5.05 -9.02 -6.38
N LYS A 25 6.32 -9.22 -6.75
CA LYS A 25 7.16 -10.35 -6.30
C LYS A 25 8.39 -9.87 -5.53
N GLY A 26 8.78 -10.63 -4.53
CA GLY A 26 9.94 -10.35 -3.68
C GLY A 26 9.64 -9.37 -2.54
N CYS A 27 10.46 -9.42 -1.50
CA CYS A 27 10.40 -8.51 -0.37
C CYS A 27 10.86 -7.12 -0.80
N GLY A 28 10.11 -6.10 -0.38
CA GLY A 28 10.32 -4.71 -0.80
C GLY A 28 9.39 -4.24 -1.91
N CYS A 29 8.75 -5.15 -2.65
CA CYS A 29 8.01 -4.80 -3.87
C CYS A 29 6.83 -3.82 -3.63
N LYS A 30 6.30 -3.79 -2.40
CA LYS A 30 5.23 -2.87 -1.96
C LYS A 30 5.75 -1.63 -1.22
N GLY A 31 6.99 -1.21 -1.46
CA GLY A 31 7.61 -0.09 -0.75
C GLY A 31 8.38 -0.49 0.51
N GLY A 32 8.53 -1.78 0.80
CA GLY A 32 9.09 -2.27 2.07
C GLY A 32 10.63 -2.18 2.14
N PRO A 33 11.25 -2.59 3.26
CA PRO A 33 12.71 -2.57 3.44
C PRO A 33 13.52 -3.47 2.50
N GLY A 34 12.89 -4.44 1.84
CA GLY A 34 13.57 -5.35 0.93
C GLY A 34 14.12 -6.63 1.56
N TYR A 35 13.88 -6.87 2.86
CA TYR A 35 14.46 -8.00 3.60
C TYR A 35 13.48 -9.15 3.82
N ARG A 36 13.94 -10.38 3.58
CA ARG A 36 13.26 -11.63 3.94
C ARG A 36 13.86 -12.21 5.21
N ALA A 37 13.02 -12.51 6.19
CA ALA A 37 13.40 -13.20 7.42
C ALA A 37 13.71 -14.69 7.18
N PRO A 38 14.44 -15.35 8.09
CA PRO A 38 14.76 -16.78 7.98
C PRO A 38 13.54 -17.72 7.92
N ASP A 39 12.40 -17.31 8.48
CA ASP A 39 11.14 -18.04 8.42
C ASP A 39 10.37 -17.81 7.10
N GLY A 40 10.92 -17.01 6.19
CA GLY A 40 10.41 -16.78 4.84
C GLY A 40 9.50 -15.56 4.67
N HIS A 41 9.11 -14.83 5.71
CA HIS A 41 8.26 -13.63 5.56
C HIS A 41 9.07 -12.36 5.20
N CYS A 42 8.39 -11.37 4.63
CA CYS A 42 8.99 -10.06 4.34
C CYS A 42 8.88 -9.13 5.55
N VAL A 43 10.01 -8.55 5.96
CA VAL A 43 10.13 -7.79 7.21
C VAL A 43 9.73 -6.33 7.00
N GLY A 44 8.95 -5.75 7.91
CA GLY A 44 8.58 -4.34 7.89
C GLY A 44 9.64 -3.39 8.49
N PHE A 45 9.61 -2.10 8.15
CA PHE A 45 10.59 -1.10 8.65
C PHE A 45 10.65 -1.03 10.18
N LYS A 46 9.53 -1.22 10.88
CA LYS A 46 9.44 -1.07 12.34
C LYS A 46 10.05 -2.24 13.12
N GLU A 47 10.19 -3.39 12.48
CA GLU A 47 10.69 -4.61 13.09
C GLU A 47 12.03 -5.06 12.50
N LEU A 48 12.56 -4.34 11.49
CA LEU A 48 13.79 -4.67 10.79
C LEU A 48 14.96 -4.88 11.75
N ASP A 49 15.24 -3.93 12.64
CA ASP A 49 16.34 -4.04 13.59
C ASP A 49 16.13 -5.21 14.57
N LYS A 50 14.88 -5.44 14.99
CA LYS A 50 14.52 -6.53 15.91
C LYS A 50 14.70 -7.91 15.26
N VAL A 51 14.25 -8.08 14.02
CA VAL A 51 14.23 -9.35 13.30
C VAL A 51 15.56 -9.61 12.59
N CYS A 52 16.06 -8.62 11.85
CA CYS A 52 17.24 -8.73 10.99
C CYS A 52 18.54 -8.26 11.66
N GLY A 53 18.46 -7.30 12.59
CA GLY A 53 19.62 -6.70 13.25
C GLY A 53 19.98 -5.34 12.66
N ASN A 54 20.97 -4.69 13.25
CA ASN A 54 21.52 -3.42 12.76
C ASN A 54 23.06 -3.50 12.83
N PRO A 55 23.76 -3.79 11.71
CA PRO A 55 23.22 -3.99 10.36
C PRO A 55 22.35 -5.26 10.21
N PRO A 56 21.45 -5.33 9.20
CA PRO A 56 20.46 -6.41 9.04
C PRO A 56 21.07 -7.73 8.53
N SER A 57 21.98 -8.31 9.30
CA SER A 57 22.77 -9.49 8.94
C SER A 57 22.02 -10.83 9.00
N ARG A 58 20.87 -10.88 9.69
CA ARG A 58 20.09 -12.11 9.87
C ARG A 58 19.05 -12.36 8.76
N CYS A 59 18.87 -11.40 7.85
CA CYS A 59 17.89 -11.47 6.78
C CYS A 59 18.56 -11.40 5.41
N VAL A 60 17.87 -11.93 4.40
CA VAL A 60 18.32 -11.84 3.00
C VAL A 60 17.74 -10.59 2.36
N PHE A 61 18.60 -9.77 1.73
CA PHE A 61 18.15 -8.61 0.96
C PHE A 61 17.79 -9.03 -0.46
N GLU A 62 16.53 -8.83 -0.87
CA GLU A 62 16.03 -9.24 -2.19
C GLU A 62 15.97 -8.11 -3.22
N ASN A 63 16.01 -6.85 -2.76
CA ASN A 63 16.00 -5.66 -3.62
C ASN A 63 14.90 -5.66 -4.71
N ALA A 64 13.67 -6.06 -4.36
CA ALA A 64 12.58 -6.01 -5.33
C ALA A 64 12.27 -4.55 -5.74
N PRO A 65 11.70 -4.31 -6.94
CA PRO A 65 11.34 -2.97 -7.39
C PRO A 65 10.45 -2.24 -6.38
N GLY A 66 10.81 -1.02 -6.02
CA GLY A 66 10.11 -0.24 -5.01
C GLY A 66 10.61 -0.45 -3.58
N THR A 67 11.68 -1.21 -3.37
CA THR A 67 12.35 -1.30 -2.05
C THR A 67 12.70 0.10 -1.53
N GLY A 68 12.23 0.43 -0.33
CA GLY A 68 12.49 1.72 0.31
C GLY A 68 11.47 2.81 0.01
N GLU A 69 10.67 2.71 -1.06
CA GLU A 69 9.81 3.82 -1.53
C GLU A 69 8.68 4.22 -0.56
N ASN A 70 8.34 3.37 0.42
CA ASN A 70 7.30 3.66 1.42
C ASN A 70 7.89 3.86 2.83
N ARG A 71 9.18 4.20 2.96
CA ARG A 71 9.84 4.30 4.27
C ARG A 71 9.23 5.37 5.16
N GLU A 72 9.03 6.56 4.62
CA GLU A 72 8.58 7.74 5.35
C GLU A 72 7.17 7.51 5.91
N CYS A 73 6.25 7.03 5.05
CA CYS A 73 4.88 6.73 5.44
C CYS A 73 4.79 5.51 6.37
N ALA A 74 5.60 4.47 6.17
CA ALA A 74 5.62 3.31 7.06
C ALA A 74 6.09 3.66 8.49
N LEU A 75 7.05 4.58 8.61
CA LEU A 75 7.60 5.03 9.88
C LEU A 75 6.81 6.16 10.54
N ALA A 76 5.91 6.84 9.82
CA ALA A 76 5.12 7.94 10.34
C ALA A 76 4.33 7.56 11.63
N PRO A 77 4.18 8.52 12.58
CA PRO A 77 3.37 8.35 13.78
C PRO A 77 1.92 8.00 13.45
N ARG A 78 1.31 7.13 14.28
CA ARG A 78 -0.09 6.72 14.10
C ARG A 78 -1.09 7.88 14.27
N SER A 79 -0.73 8.91 15.04
CA SER A 79 -1.52 10.12 15.24
C SER A 79 -1.79 10.89 13.93
N ASN A 80 -0.91 10.73 12.93
CA ASN A 80 -1.05 11.40 11.64
C ASN A 80 -1.84 10.59 10.61
N ARG A 81 -2.40 9.43 11.00
CA ARG A 81 -3.19 8.60 10.09
C ARG A 81 -4.66 8.99 10.19
N PRO A 82 -5.34 9.37 9.09
CA PRO A 82 -6.78 9.57 9.10
C PRO A 82 -7.48 8.30 9.59
N ALA A 83 -8.45 8.44 10.49
CA ALA A 83 -9.25 7.31 10.95
C ALA A 83 -9.93 6.64 9.74
N GLY A 84 -9.62 5.36 9.49
CA GLY A 84 -10.17 4.61 8.36
C GLY A 84 -9.37 4.69 7.05
N ALA A 85 -8.19 5.31 7.03
CA ALA A 85 -7.33 5.28 5.83
C ALA A 85 -6.80 3.85 5.56
N ALA A 86 -7.45 3.16 4.62
CA ALA A 86 -6.81 2.09 3.85
C ALA A 86 -5.55 2.65 3.16
N PRO A 87 -4.51 1.84 2.88
CA PRO A 87 -3.37 2.30 2.10
C PRO A 87 -3.88 2.84 0.76
N GLN A 88 -3.81 4.15 0.61
CA GLN A 88 -4.23 4.86 -0.58
C GLN A 88 -3.24 4.47 -1.66
N ALA A 89 -3.68 3.70 -2.67
CA ALA A 89 -2.90 3.58 -3.89
C ALA A 89 -2.68 5.01 -4.41
N ALA A 90 -1.42 5.41 -4.56
CA ALA A 90 -1.10 6.73 -5.07
C ALA A 90 -1.83 6.97 -6.40
N PRO A 91 -2.30 8.20 -6.68
CA PRO A 91 -2.79 8.56 -8.00
C PRO A 91 -1.71 8.20 -9.03
N VAL A 92 -2.04 7.30 -9.96
CA VAL A 92 -1.21 7.09 -11.14
C VAL A 92 -1.45 8.28 -12.06
N GLU A 93 -0.45 9.15 -12.22
CA GLU A 93 -0.49 10.14 -13.29
C GLU A 93 -0.57 9.39 -14.63
N PRO A 94 -1.43 9.85 -15.58
CA PRO A 94 -1.42 9.32 -16.93
C PRO A 94 -0.05 9.63 -17.56
N THR A 95 0.70 8.60 -17.93
CA THR A 95 1.79 8.75 -18.90
C THR A 95 1.17 8.81 -20.29
N ASP A 96 1.38 9.94 -20.98
CA ASP A 96 1.02 10.21 -22.38
C ASP A 96 1.60 9.17 -23.36
#